data_AF-A0A2G3DT96-F1
#
_entry.id   AF-A0A2G3DT96-F1
#
_cell.length_a   1.000
_cell.length_b   1.000
_cell.length_c   1.000
_cell.angle_alpha   90.00
_cell.angle_beta   90.00
_cell.angle_gamma   90.00
#
_symmetry.space_group_name_H-M   'P 1'
#
loop_
_entity.id
_entity.type
_entity.pdbx_description
1 polymer ?
#
loop_
_entity_poly.entity_id
_entity_poly.type
_entity_poly.pdbx_seq_one_letter_code
_entity_poly.pdbx_strand_id
1 'polypeptide(L)'
;MDNLDLGDNYKPIDAYFVKDGEEVIRRNRNKGELKISNQTLPRLAFQIFEKEIASLSDEDKKQFPICQYAPDRDVIRGIFPTEAEFKKYKNSMELSVYKRENGPQFVIYSWNVFSTLVFVKECLKRFGNTGDKFVLIYRDKTDQELNQTKTEQVVDEDVTKTTKESNNPYSKFLLESKNIIFRGAPGTGKSYLAKSIAADIISNGYTDKYGDLTDEQRQQVEFVQFHPSYDYSDFVEGLRPRMNDDGSMGFELQDGIFKRFVDKARKNFEDSQKTKERIVREQSTNGAIAQFIDEIEYGKNEFSTITGNKFFISDIDDNRFYLYIPGNESTSKLTIPLDEIRQLLAADVEIEKVRDVKEFFGKTHNRQHFSYTLALYKEIRKKKEDITDSDVKAEELKKYIFIIDEINRGEISKILGELFFSIDPGYRGKEGMVATQYSNMHANPDEKFYIPENVYIIGTMNDIDRSVDTFDFAMRRRFRFVEIKAEDTQDMLESLENEELKNEAVKRMDNLNAAILEVEDLNENYQIGASYFLKLKNLGKEPFDVLWTDYLKPLLQDYVRGLYDESGIMKKFAKAYGYEEQNKGEVDESTQD
;
A
#
# COMPACT_ATOMS: atom_id res chain seq x y z
N MET A 1 38.99 -2.63 -6.88
CA MET A 1 37.77 -3.35 -6.45
C MET A 1 37.65 -4.53 -7.38
N ASP A 2 37.93 -5.71 -6.84
CA ASP A 2 37.93 -6.94 -7.63
C ASP A 2 36.57 -7.62 -7.61
N ASN A 3 35.69 -7.25 -6.65
CA ASN A 3 34.30 -7.69 -6.59
C ASN A 3 33.34 -6.52 -6.85
N LEU A 4 32.68 -6.51 -8.01
CA LEU A 4 31.68 -5.50 -8.40
C LEU A 4 30.26 -5.87 -7.93
N ASP A 5 30.04 -7.06 -7.34
CA ASP A 5 28.74 -7.43 -6.75
C ASP A 5 28.38 -6.50 -5.58
N LEU A 6 29.38 -5.90 -4.93
CA LEU A 6 29.18 -4.99 -3.80
C LEU A 6 28.55 -3.65 -4.20
N GLY A 7 28.35 -3.38 -5.48
CA GLY A 7 27.83 -2.09 -5.97
C GLY A 7 26.44 -1.72 -5.43
N ASP A 8 25.64 -2.70 -4.99
CA ASP A 8 24.33 -2.44 -4.38
C ASP A 8 24.41 -1.83 -2.99
N ASN A 9 25.57 -1.92 -2.33
CA ASN A 9 25.82 -1.31 -1.03
C ASN A 9 26.15 0.19 -1.13
N TYR A 10 26.28 0.73 -2.34
CA TYR A 10 26.72 2.09 -2.57
C TYR A 10 25.66 2.94 -3.27
N LYS A 11 25.65 4.23 -2.95
CA LYS A 11 24.84 5.24 -3.62
C LYS A 11 25.75 6.15 -4.46
N PRO A 12 25.47 6.34 -5.76
CA PRO A 12 26.23 7.28 -6.57
C PRO A 12 25.89 8.70 -6.14
N ILE A 13 26.92 9.53 -5.99
CA ILE A 13 26.82 10.94 -5.65
C ILE A 13 27.04 11.79 -6.89
N ASP A 14 28.02 11.42 -7.72
CA ASP A 14 28.34 12.14 -8.95
C ASP A 14 29.04 11.25 -9.98
N ALA A 15 28.94 11.62 -11.26
CA ALA A 15 29.69 11.00 -12.34
C ALA A 15 30.03 12.03 -13.42
N TYR A 16 31.31 12.14 -13.78
CA TYR A 16 31.79 13.05 -14.81
C TYR A 16 33.00 12.50 -15.54
N PHE A 17 33.27 13.05 -16.73
CA PHE A 17 34.43 12.74 -17.55
C PHE A 17 35.41 13.91 -17.48
N VAL A 18 36.70 13.62 -17.38
CA VAL A 18 37.77 14.61 -17.44
C VAL A 18 38.53 14.37 -18.72
N LYS A 19 38.49 15.35 -19.63
CA LYS A 19 39.20 15.32 -20.90
C LYS A 19 40.54 16.02 -20.77
N ASP A 20 41.62 15.36 -21.17
CA ASP A 20 42.98 15.90 -21.15
C ASP A 20 43.40 16.54 -19.81
N GLY A 21 42.83 16.07 -18.69
CA GLY A 21 43.16 16.54 -17.33
C GLY A 21 42.56 17.89 -16.91
N GLU A 22 41.88 18.63 -17.79
CA GLU A 22 41.42 20.00 -17.52
C GLU A 22 39.91 20.19 -17.67
N GLU A 23 39.29 19.65 -18.73
CA GLU A 23 37.88 19.89 -19.03
C GLU A 23 36.98 18.84 -18.37
N VAL A 24 36.04 19.29 -17.52
CA VAL A 24 35.05 18.42 -16.86
C VAL A 24 33.75 18.39 -17.66
N ILE A 25 33.42 17.23 -18.22
CA ILE A 25 32.20 16.98 -19.00
C ILE A 25 31.20 16.18 -18.17
N ARG A 26 29.96 16.65 -18.12
CA ARG A 26 28.84 16.00 -17.40
C ARG A 26 27.77 15.50 -18.36
N ARG A 27 26.90 14.64 -17.85
CA ARG A 27 25.78 14.05 -18.62
C ARG A 27 24.74 15.13 -18.99
N ASN A 28 24.42 15.22 -20.28
CA ASN A 28 23.32 16.02 -20.82
C ASN A 28 22.03 15.21 -20.71
N ARG A 29 21.17 15.56 -19.75
CA ARG A 29 20.04 14.72 -19.35
C ARG A 29 18.80 14.95 -20.22
N ASN A 30 18.02 13.90 -20.44
CA ASN A 30 16.69 13.99 -21.04
C ASN A 30 15.67 14.49 -20.00
N LYS A 31 14.52 15.02 -20.45
CA LYS A 31 13.44 15.46 -19.56
C LYS A 31 12.92 14.25 -18.75
N GLY A 32 12.87 14.39 -17.42
CA GLY A 32 12.45 13.32 -16.51
C GLY A 32 13.56 12.34 -16.08
N GLU A 33 14.79 12.48 -16.59
CA GLU A 33 15.92 11.66 -16.14
C GLU A 33 16.41 12.07 -14.74
N LEU A 34 16.61 11.09 -13.85
CA LEU A 34 17.18 11.32 -12.52
C LEU A 34 18.52 12.06 -12.59
N LYS A 35 18.79 12.95 -11.63
CA LYS A 35 20.05 13.70 -11.58
C LYS A 35 21.26 12.77 -11.46
N ILE A 36 21.21 11.78 -10.58
CA ILE A 36 22.26 10.78 -10.43
C ILE A 36 21.65 9.41 -10.13
N SER A 37 22.23 8.37 -10.70
CA SER A 37 21.83 6.96 -10.60
C SER A 37 22.98 6.06 -11.07
N ASN A 38 22.88 4.75 -10.83
CA ASN A 38 23.79 3.73 -11.37
C ASN A 38 23.92 3.80 -12.91
N GLN A 39 22.91 4.32 -13.61
CA GLN A 39 22.92 4.48 -15.07
C GLN A 39 23.63 5.76 -15.55
N THR A 40 24.01 6.67 -14.65
CA THR A 40 24.61 7.96 -15.07
C THR A 40 25.94 7.77 -15.77
N LEU A 41 26.81 6.94 -15.19
CA LEU A 41 28.14 6.67 -15.71
C LEU A 41 28.12 5.99 -17.10
N PRO A 42 27.37 4.89 -17.34
CA PRO A 42 27.32 4.28 -18.67
C PRO A 42 26.71 5.21 -19.72
N ARG A 43 25.65 5.97 -19.38
CA ARG A 43 25.07 6.96 -20.29
C ARG A 43 26.02 8.10 -20.60
N LEU A 44 26.87 8.50 -19.65
CA LEU A 44 27.93 9.48 -19.90
C LEU A 44 28.97 8.91 -20.85
N ALA A 45 29.40 7.65 -20.69
CA ALA A 45 30.32 7.02 -21.62
C ALA A 45 29.76 6.94 -23.05
N PHE A 46 28.48 6.59 -23.22
CA PHE A 46 27.81 6.67 -24.52
C PHE A 46 27.78 8.09 -25.09
N GLN A 47 27.56 9.11 -24.25
CA GLN A 47 27.59 10.50 -24.70
C GLN A 47 28.97 10.94 -25.20
N ILE A 48 30.04 10.51 -24.53
CA ILE A 48 31.41 10.88 -24.89
C ILE A 48 31.84 10.17 -26.18
N PHE A 49 31.56 8.86 -26.30
CA PHE A 49 32.02 8.02 -27.41
C PHE A 49 30.89 7.60 -28.36
N GLU A 50 29.88 8.45 -28.53
CA GLU A 50 28.65 8.13 -29.28
C GLU A 50 28.98 7.70 -30.72
N LYS A 51 29.86 8.44 -31.39
CA LYS A 51 30.21 8.24 -32.80
C LYS A 51 31.03 6.97 -32.98
N GLU A 52 32.01 6.76 -32.11
CA GLU A 52 32.91 5.62 -32.11
C GLU A 52 32.13 4.33 -31.88
N ILE A 53 31.25 4.31 -30.87
CA ILE A 53 30.39 3.17 -30.58
C ILE A 53 29.37 2.93 -31.72
N ALA A 54 28.78 3.98 -32.29
CA ALA A 54 27.87 3.85 -33.43
C ALA A 54 28.55 3.19 -34.63
N SER A 55 29.82 3.52 -34.87
CA SER A 55 30.62 3.04 -36.01
C SER A 55 31.08 1.58 -35.90
N LEU A 56 30.98 0.96 -34.71
CA LEU A 56 31.32 -0.44 -34.52
C LEU A 56 30.42 -1.36 -35.34
N SER A 57 31.00 -2.47 -35.82
CA SER A 57 30.24 -3.55 -36.46
C SER A 57 29.28 -4.21 -35.47
N ASP A 58 28.24 -4.88 -35.98
CA ASP A 58 27.28 -5.58 -35.13
C ASP A 58 27.94 -6.69 -34.30
N GLU A 59 28.98 -7.34 -34.84
CA GLU A 59 29.73 -8.35 -34.10
C GLU A 59 30.58 -7.72 -32.99
N ASP A 60 31.26 -6.60 -33.26
CA ASP A 60 32.01 -5.88 -32.23
C ASP A 60 31.12 -5.36 -31.11
N LYS A 61 29.91 -4.90 -31.45
CA LYS A 61 28.89 -4.49 -30.47
C LYS A 61 28.44 -5.68 -29.62
N LYS A 62 28.19 -6.85 -30.22
CA LYS A 62 27.82 -8.08 -29.48
C LYS A 62 28.94 -8.58 -28.55
N GLN A 63 30.19 -8.45 -28.96
CA GLN A 63 31.35 -8.89 -28.17
C GLN A 63 31.89 -7.83 -27.20
N PHE A 64 31.33 -6.62 -27.20
CA PHE A 64 31.83 -5.52 -26.38
C PHE A 64 31.71 -5.87 -24.88
N PRO A 65 32.79 -5.85 -24.08
CA PRO A 65 32.74 -6.15 -22.65
C PRO A 65 31.97 -5.08 -21.89
N ILE A 66 30.96 -5.49 -21.12
CA ILE A 66 30.10 -4.58 -20.34
C ILE A 66 30.36 -4.70 -18.84
N CYS A 67 30.31 -5.91 -18.30
CA CYS A 67 30.36 -6.17 -16.87
C CYS A 67 31.13 -7.47 -16.58
N GLN A 68 31.95 -7.48 -15.55
CA GLN A 68 32.54 -8.70 -14.98
C GLN A 68 32.57 -8.55 -13.46
N TYR A 69 31.78 -9.35 -12.76
CA TYR A 69 31.56 -9.15 -11.32
C TYR A 69 32.76 -9.54 -10.45
N ALA A 70 33.51 -10.56 -10.87
CA ALA A 70 34.75 -10.98 -10.22
C ALA A 70 35.72 -11.53 -11.28
N PRO A 71 37.05 -11.55 -11.04
CA PRO A 71 38.04 -11.95 -12.05
C PRO A 71 37.84 -13.38 -12.57
N ASP A 72 37.22 -14.23 -11.76
CA ASP A 72 36.88 -15.63 -12.03
C ASP A 72 35.48 -15.83 -12.65
N ARG A 73 34.66 -14.78 -12.76
CA ARG A 73 33.33 -14.84 -13.38
C ARG A 73 33.32 -14.48 -14.85
N ASP A 74 32.33 -14.99 -15.57
CA ASP A 74 32.09 -14.68 -16.97
C ASP A 74 31.85 -13.18 -17.21
N VAL A 75 32.37 -12.69 -18.34
CA VAL A 75 32.16 -11.31 -18.77
C VAL A 75 30.85 -11.21 -19.53
N ILE A 76 29.95 -10.36 -19.06
CA ILE A 76 28.73 -9.98 -19.76
C ILE A 76 29.11 -9.04 -20.91
N ARG A 77 28.62 -9.35 -22.11
CA ARG A 77 28.93 -8.64 -23.36
C ARG A 77 27.67 -8.15 -24.04
N GLY A 78 27.82 -7.15 -24.91
CA GLY A 78 26.78 -6.76 -25.85
C GLY A 78 26.27 -5.33 -25.66
N ILE A 79 26.27 -4.59 -26.76
CA ILE A 79 25.58 -3.30 -26.95
C ILE A 79 24.47 -3.53 -27.98
N PHE A 80 23.23 -3.30 -27.58
CA PHE A 80 22.04 -3.60 -28.39
C PHE A 80 21.35 -2.31 -28.85
N PRO A 81 20.72 -2.28 -30.04
CA PRO A 81 20.05 -1.09 -30.54
C PRO A 81 18.68 -0.86 -29.87
N THR A 82 18.05 -1.92 -29.35
CA THR A 82 16.71 -1.85 -28.74
C THR A 82 16.60 -2.71 -27.48
N GLU A 83 15.66 -2.36 -26.61
CA GLU A 83 15.35 -3.17 -25.41
C GLU A 83 14.83 -4.56 -25.77
N ALA A 84 14.08 -4.68 -26.88
CA ALA A 84 13.58 -5.97 -27.34
C ALA A 84 14.71 -6.93 -27.74
N GLU A 85 15.75 -6.42 -28.39
CA GLU A 85 16.93 -7.21 -28.73
C GLU A 85 17.77 -7.58 -27.51
N PHE A 86 17.93 -6.65 -26.57
CA PHE A 86 18.55 -6.96 -25.28
C PHE A 86 17.80 -8.08 -24.55
N LYS A 87 16.46 -8.01 -24.46
CA LYS A 87 15.63 -9.02 -23.79
C LYS A 87 15.71 -10.40 -24.44
N LYS A 88 15.92 -10.47 -25.76
CA LYS A 88 16.17 -11.73 -26.47
C LYS A 88 17.53 -12.35 -26.09
N TYR A 89 18.54 -11.51 -25.88
CA TYR A 89 19.86 -11.96 -25.43
C TYR A 89 19.86 -12.35 -23.95
N LYS A 90 19.27 -11.50 -23.11
CA LYS A 90 19.20 -11.68 -21.66
C LYS A 90 17.83 -11.20 -21.16
N ASN A 91 16.98 -12.14 -20.76
CA ASN A 91 15.66 -11.86 -20.22
C ASN A 91 15.77 -11.25 -18.80
N SER A 92 16.10 -9.97 -18.73
CA SER A 92 16.34 -9.22 -17.50
C SER A 92 15.80 -7.79 -17.64
N MET A 93 15.37 -7.20 -16.52
CA MET A 93 15.01 -5.78 -16.46
C MET A 93 16.22 -4.87 -16.19
N GLU A 94 17.39 -5.45 -15.89
CA GLU A 94 18.61 -4.74 -15.50
C GLU A 94 19.35 -4.19 -16.73
N LEU A 95 18.79 -3.13 -17.31
CA LEU A 95 19.30 -2.49 -18.51
C LEU A 95 19.49 -0.98 -18.33
N SER A 96 20.47 -0.44 -19.07
CA SER A 96 20.64 0.99 -19.26
C SER A 96 20.38 1.35 -20.71
N VAL A 97 19.42 2.25 -20.94
CA VAL A 97 19.12 2.83 -22.25
C VAL A 97 19.76 4.20 -22.35
N TYR A 98 20.57 4.39 -23.39
CA TYR A 98 20.99 5.69 -23.88
C TYR A 98 20.21 6.01 -25.15
N LYS A 99 19.56 7.17 -25.17
CA LYS A 99 18.83 7.68 -26.34
C LYS A 99 18.91 9.20 -26.39
N ARG A 100 19.22 9.75 -27.56
CA ARG A 100 19.17 11.18 -27.86
C ARG A 100 18.05 11.46 -28.88
N GLU A 101 17.44 12.62 -28.80
CA GLU A 101 16.49 13.09 -29.81
C GLU A 101 17.18 13.11 -31.19
N ASN A 102 16.63 12.35 -32.14
CA ASN A 102 17.20 12.14 -33.49
C ASN A 102 18.63 11.53 -33.52
N GLY A 103 19.05 10.81 -32.46
CA GLY A 103 20.34 10.13 -32.38
C GLY A 103 20.24 8.61 -32.25
N PRO A 104 21.39 7.90 -32.20
CA PRO A 104 21.40 6.45 -32.00
C PRO A 104 20.86 6.07 -30.61
N GLN A 105 20.29 4.87 -30.53
CA GLN A 105 19.89 4.25 -29.27
C GLN A 105 20.84 3.10 -28.96
N PHE A 106 21.30 3.04 -27.70
CA PHE A 106 22.13 1.95 -27.20
C PHE A 106 21.55 1.40 -25.90
N VAL A 107 21.54 0.08 -25.78
CA VAL A 107 21.04 -0.66 -24.64
C VAL A 107 22.12 -1.63 -24.17
N ILE A 108 22.47 -1.58 -22.90
CA ILE A 108 23.44 -2.50 -22.27
C ILE A 108 22.89 -3.01 -20.94
N TYR A 109 23.45 -4.11 -20.46
CA TYR A 109 23.21 -4.59 -19.10
C TYR A 109 23.77 -3.60 -18.06
N SER A 110 22.98 -3.29 -17.03
CA SER A 110 23.37 -2.42 -15.93
C SER A 110 22.50 -2.70 -14.71
N TRP A 111 23.09 -3.30 -13.67
CA TRP A 111 22.38 -3.68 -12.44
C TRP A 111 22.68 -2.72 -11.29
N ASN A 112 23.94 -2.60 -10.89
CA ASN A 112 24.36 -1.80 -9.76
C ASN A 112 25.34 -0.69 -10.17
N VAL A 113 25.78 0.12 -9.20
CA VAL A 113 26.66 1.29 -9.42
C VAL A 113 27.99 0.91 -10.07
N PHE A 114 28.45 -0.32 -9.90
CA PHE A 114 29.74 -0.81 -10.40
C PHE A 114 29.63 -1.71 -11.63
N SER A 115 28.44 -2.21 -11.98
CA SER A 115 28.23 -3.15 -13.09
C SER A 115 28.81 -2.66 -14.42
N THR A 116 28.89 -1.35 -14.65
CA THR A 116 29.34 -0.78 -15.93
C THR A 116 30.77 -0.24 -15.90
N LEU A 117 31.54 -0.47 -14.82
CA LEU A 117 32.93 -0.04 -14.77
C LEU A 117 33.80 -0.70 -15.84
N VAL A 118 33.51 -1.95 -16.20
CA VAL A 118 34.23 -2.66 -17.28
C VAL A 118 33.93 -2.01 -18.64
N PHE A 119 32.65 -1.73 -18.93
CA PHE A 119 32.24 -0.99 -20.13
C PHE A 119 32.98 0.33 -20.29
N VAL A 120 33.02 1.14 -19.23
CA VAL A 120 33.63 2.48 -19.25
C VAL A 120 35.16 2.39 -19.43
N LYS A 121 35.81 1.42 -18.76
CA LYS A 121 37.24 1.15 -18.94
C LYS A 121 37.55 0.72 -20.38
N GLU A 122 36.72 -0.14 -20.97
CA GLU A 122 36.93 -0.57 -22.34
C GLU A 122 36.72 0.60 -23.33
N CYS A 123 35.74 1.47 -23.08
CA CYS A 123 35.57 2.68 -23.88
C CYS A 123 36.80 3.58 -23.83
N LEU A 124 37.35 3.85 -22.65
CA LEU A 124 38.61 4.59 -22.50
C LEU A 124 39.76 3.92 -23.25
N LYS A 125 39.88 2.59 -23.13
CA LYS A 125 40.95 1.82 -23.77
C LYS A 125 40.87 1.86 -25.30
N ARG A 126 39.67 1.81 -25.88
CA ARG A 126 39.47 1.77 -27.33
C ARG A 126 39.42 3.15 -27.98
N PHE A 127 38.87 4.14 -27.28
CA PHE A 127 38.48 5.42 -27.86
C PHE A 127 39.02 6.64 -27.12
N GLY A 128 39.54 6.47 -25.90
CA GLY A 128 40.06 7.57 -25.07
C GLY A 128 41.48 7.98 -25.44
N ASN A 129 41.85 9.21 -25.09
CA ASN A 129 43.20 9.73 -25.21
C ASN A 129 44.00 9.56 -23.91
N THR A 130 45.31 9.83 -23.98
CA THR A 130 46.17 9.80 -22.79
C THR A 130 45.78 10.93 -21.84
N GLY A 131 45.32 10.60 -20.64
CA GLY A 131 44.87 11.57 -19.63
C GLY A 131 43.35 11.61 -19.44
N ASP A 132 42.59 11.03 -20.37
CA ASP A 132 41.14 10.91 -20.25
C ASP A 132 40.76 9.96 -19.10
N LYS A 133 39.82 10.38 -18.27
CA LYS A 133 39.31 9.55 -17.18
C LYS A 133 37.85 9.81 -16.89
N PHE A 134 37.13 8.75 -16.54
CA PHE A 134 35.84 8.87 -15.88
C PHE A 134 36.03 8.89 -14.37
N VAL A 135 35.28 9.75 -13.70
CA VAL A 135 35.24 9.85 -12.24
C VAL A 135 33.83 9.51 -11.79
N LEU A 136 33.73 8.52 -10.89
CA LEU A 136 32.51 8.14 -10.20
C LEU A 136 32.72 8.41 -8.71
N ILE A 137 31.87 9.25 -8.13
CA ILE A 137 31.84 9.53 -6.69
C ILE A 137 30.66 8.80 -6.11
N TYR A 138 30.87 8.06 -5.03
CA TYR A 138 29.85 7.26 -4.35
C TYR A 138 30.08 7.27 -2.84
N ARG A 139 29.04 6.90 -2.09
CA ARG A 139 29.10 6.68 -0.63
C ARG A 139 28.45 5.35 -0.26
N ASP A 140 28.75 4.82 0.91
CA ASP A 140 27.99 3.71 1.48
C ASP A 140 26.51 4.12 1.65
N LYS A 141 25.60 3.19 1.36
CA LYS A 141 24.20 3.31 1.74
C LYS A 141 24.08 3.25 3.27
N THR A 142 23.12 3.97 3.83
CA THR A 142 22.80 3.84 5.26
C THR A 142 22.09 2.51 5.53
N ASP A 143 22.08 2.05 6.79
CA ASP A 143 21.32 0.85 7.16
C ASP A 143 19.83 0.96 6.82
N GLN A 144 19.27 2.17 6.87
CA GLN A 144 17.91 2.45 6.43
C GLN A 144 17.73 2.21 4.93
N GLU A 145 18.64 2.71 4.09
CA GLU A 145 18.61 2.52 2.63
C GLU A 145 18.80 1.04 2.23
N LEU A 146 19.64 0.30 2.96
CA LEU A 146 19.86 -1.14 2.75
C LEU A 146 18.65 -1.98 3.15
N ASN A 147 18.06 -1.68 4.31
CA ASN A 147 16.86 -2.39 4.78
C ASN A 147 15.66 -2.11 3.87
N GLN A 148 15.48 -0.86 3.42
CA GLN A 148 14.43 -0.50 2.47
C GLN A 148 14.55 -1.28 1.16
N THR A 149 15.76 -1.41 0.61
CA THR A 149 15.98 -2.21 -0.62
C THR A 149 15.60 -3.68 -0.43
N LYS A 150 15.94 -4.27 0.73
CA LYS A 150 15.54 -5.65 1.06
C LYS A 150 14.02 -5.78 1.22
N THR A 151 13.39 -4.81 1.88
CA THR A 151 11.93 -4.78 2.06
C THR A 151 11.20 -4.70 0.71
N GLU A 152 11.66 -3.84 -0.19
CA GLU A 152 11.10 -3.70 -1.55
C GLU A 152 11.19 -5.03 -2.32
N GLN A 153 12.33 -5.73 -2.26
CA GLN A 153 12.50 -7.04 -2.90
C GLN A 153 11.53 -8.10 -2.35
N VAL A 154 11.37 -8.18 -1.03
CA VAL A 154 10.44 -9.14 -0.40
C VAL A 154 9.00 -8.85 -0.81
N VAL A 155 8.61 -7.58 -0.86
CA VAL A 155 7.27 -7.16 -1.31
C VAL A 155 7.05 -7.51 -2.79
N ASP A 156 8.02 -7.26 -3.66
CA ASP A 156 7.92 -7.55 -5.10
C ASP A 156 7.84 -9.06 -5.38
N GLU A 157 8.60 -9.88 -4.64
CA GLU A 157 8.52 -11.34 -4.72
C GLU A 157 7.14 -11.85 -4.28
N ASP A 158 6.61 -11.34 -3.17
CA ASP A 158 5.28 -11.68 -2.65
C ASP A 158 4.16 -11.27 -3.62
N VAL A 159 4.23 -10.06 -4.19
CA VAL A 159 3.30 -9.59 -5.23
C VAL A 159 3.36 -10.50 -6.46
N THR A 160 4.56 -10.85 -6.92
CA THR A 160 4.74 -11.72 -8.09
C THR A 160 4.20 -13.12 -7.84
N LYS A 161 4.39 -13.66 -6.63
CA LYS A 161 3.86 -14.96 -6.23
C LYS A 161 2.33 -14.95 -6.24
N THR A 162 1.71 -14.03 -5.52
CA THR A 162 0.23 -13.97 -5.42
C THR A 162 -0.41 -13.65 -6.76
N THR A 163 0.20 -12.82 -7.61
CA THR A 163 -0.32 -12.55 -8.96
C THR A 163 -0.38 -13.82 -9.81
N LYS A 164 0.52 -14.79 -9.61
CA LYS A 164 0.48 -16.09 -10.32
C LYS A 164 -0.56 -17.05 -9.75
N GLU A 165 -0.88 -16.92 -8.47
CA GLU A 165 -1.83 -17.78 -7.76
C GLU A 165 -3.28 -17.28 -7.90
N SER A 166 -3.47 -15.96 -8.06
CA SER A 166 -4.77 -15.31 -8.24
C SER A 166 -5.50 -15.75 -9.53
N ASN A 167 -6.80 -16.02 -9.39
CA ASN A 167 -7.67 -16.40 -10.50
C ASN A 167 -8.47 -15.20 -11.06
N ASN A 168 -8.65 -14.14 -10.27
CA ASN A 168 -9.40 -12.97 -10.71
C ASN A 168 -8.51 -11.99 -11.50
N PRO A 169 -8.91 -11.56 -12.72
CA PRO A 169 -8.08 -10.69 -13.57
C PRO A 169 -7.79 -9.33 -12.94
N TYR A 170 -8.69 -8.84 -12.07
CA TYR A 170 -8.55 -7.55 -11.39
C TYR A 170 -7.66 -7.63 -10.14
N SER A 171 -7.39 -8.82 -9.60
CA SER A 171 -6.45 -9.00 -8.48
C SER A 171 -5.06 -8.49 -8.85
N LYS A 172 -4.60 -8.81 -10.06
CA LYS A 172 -3.34 -8.28 -10.61
C LYS A 172 -3.33 -6.76 -10.64
N PHE A 173 -4.43 -6.12 -11.05
CA PHE A 173 -4.49 -4.67 -11.13
C PHE A 173 -4.36 -4.03 -9.75
N LEU A 174 -5.01 -4.60 -8.74
CA LEU A 174 -4.88 -4.13 -7.35
C LEU A 174 -3.47 -4.34 -6.81
N LEU A 175 -2.85 -5.49 -7.08
CA LEU A 175 -1.50 -5.79 -6.63
C LEU A 175 -0.46 -4.83 -7.23
N GLU A 176 -0.60 -4.49 -8.51
CA GLU A 176 0.27 -3.54 -9.21
C GLU A 176 0.05 -2.08 -8.81
N SER A 177 -1.21 -1.64 -8.65
CA SER A 177 -1.52 -0.23 -8.39
C SER A 177 -1.68 0.13 -6.93
N LYS A 178 -1.77 -0.87 -6.04
CA LYS A 178 -2.06 -0.79 -4.60
C LYS A 178 -3.43 -0.22 -4.22
N ASN A 179 -3.94 0.73 -4.99
CA ASN A 179 -5.26 1.32 -4.85
C ASN A 179 -6.01 1.25 -6.18
N ILE A 180 -7.27 0.82 -6.16
CA ILE A 180 -8.15 0.74 -7.33
C ILE A 180 -9.52 1.32 -7.00
N ILE A 181 -10.19 1.93 -7.97
CA ILE A 181 -11.59 2.33 -7.88
C ILE A 181 -12.35 1.68 -9.03
N PHE A 182 -13.37 0.89 -8.69
CA PHE A 182 -14.35 0.40 -9.63
C PHE A 182 -15.47 1.40 -9.79
N ARG A 183 -15.69 1.84 -11.03
CA ARG A 183 -16.77 2.77 -11.40
C ARG A 183 -17.66 2.15 -12.46
N GLY A 184 -18.77 2.82 -12.77
CA GLY A 184 -19.69 2.40 -13.80
C GLY A 184 -21.12 2.32 -13.30
N ALA A 185 -22.00 1.86 -14.19
CA ALA A 185 -23.43 1.89 -14.01
C ALA A 185 -23.91 1.06 -12.79
N PRO A 186 -25.09 1.35 -12.24
CA PRO A 186 -25.62 0.56 -11.13
C PRO A 186 -25.97 -0.86 -11.57
N GLY A 187 -25.83 -1.80 -10.64
CA GLY A 187 -26.08 -3.21 -10.91
C GLY A 187 -24.98 -3.95 -11.66
N THR A 188 -23.80 -3.35 -11.82
CA THR A 188 -22.62 -4.01 -12.42
C THR A 188 -21.83 -4.87 -11.42
N GLY A 189 -22.35 -5.06 -10.20
CA GLY A 189 -21.74 -5.95 -9.20
C GLY A 189 -20.41 -5.47 -8.61
N LYS A 190 -20.07 -4.18 -8.70
CA LYS A 190 -18.78 -3.62 -8.21
C LYS A 190 -18.45 -4.00 -6.76
N SER A 191 -19.40 -3.89 -5.83
CA SER A 191 -19.19 -4.22 -4.42
C SER A 191 -19.00 -5.73 -4.20
N TYR A 192 -19.63 -6.57 -5.04
CA TYR A 192 -19.40 -8.01 -5.04
C TYR A 192 -18.02 -8.34 -5.60
N LEU A 193 -17.62 -7.70 -6.71
CA LEU A 193 -16.31 -7.84 -7.32
C LEU A 193 -15.18 -7.43 -6.34
N ALA A 194 -15.35 -6.33 -5.60
CA ALA A 194 -14.39 -5.90 -4.58
C ALA A 194 -14.16 -6.98 -3.50
N LYS A 195 -15.24 -7.60 -3.01
CA LYS A 195 -15.16 -8.71 -2.03
C LYS A 195 -14.55 -9.98 -2.64
N SER A 196 -14.84 -10.24 -3.92
CA SER A 196 -14.29 -11.39 -4.65
C SER A 196 -12.78 -11.28 -4.85
N ILE A 197 -12.29 -10.10 -5.27
CA ILE A 197 -10.86 -9.80 -5.36
C ILE A 197 -10.20 -9.93 -4.00
N ALA A 198 -10.85 -9.43 -2.95
CA ALA A 198 -10.31 -9.54 -1.61
C ALA A 198 -10.16 -11.00 -1.16
N ALA A 199 -11.18 -11.83 -1.39
CA ALA A 199 -11.11 -13.25 -1.08
C ALA A 199 -10.03 -13.97 -1.90
N ASP A 200 -9.94 -13.69 -3.21
CA ASP A 200 -8.94 -14.28 -4.10
C ASP A 200 -7.51 -13.98 -3.63
N ILE A 201 -7.20 -12.72 -3.31
CA ILE A 201 -5.86 -12.32 -2.87
C ILE A 201 -5.53 -12.88 -1.48
N ILE A 202 -6.44 -12.76 -0.51
CA ILE A 202 -6.19 -13.19 0.88
C ILE A 202 -6.11 -14.72 1.00
N SER A 203 -6.78 -15.45 0.11
CA SER A 203 -6.74 -16.91 0.07
C SER A 203 -5.66 -17.46 -0.86
N ASN A 204 -4.85 -16.60 -1.50
CA ASN A 204 -3.87 -16.98 -2.52
C ASN A 204 -4.49 -17.84 -3.63
N GLY A 205 -5.63 -17.39 -4.17
CA GLY A 205 -6.34 -18.02 -5.27
C GLY A 205 -7.20 -19.22 -4.89
N TYR A 206 -7.25 -19.63 -3.62
CA TYR A 206 -8.05 -20.78 -3.20
C TYR A 206 -9.56 -20.56 -3.36
N THR A 207 -10.06 -19.35 -3.08
CA THR A 207 -11.47 -19.01 -3.21
C THR A 207 -11.64 -17.54 -3.55
N ASP A 208 -12.66 -17.23 -4.35
CA ASP A 208 -13.13 -15.88 -4.66
C ASP A 208 -14.39 -15.51 -3.85
N LYS A 209 -14.78 -16.36 -2.89
CA LYS A 209 -15.95 -16.14 -2.03
C LYS A 209 -15.51 -15.72 -0.64
N TYR A 210 -15.88 -14.51 -0.27
CA TYR A 210 -15.62 -13.97 1.07
C TYR A 210 -16.11 -14.86 2.21
N GLY A 211 -17.23 -15.57 2.00
CA GLY A 211 -17.80 -16.50 2.99
C GLY A 211 -16.89 -17.69 3.32
N ASP A 212 -16.04 -18.10 2.39
CA ASP A 212 -15.16 -19.27 2.52
C ASP A 212 -13.84 -18.95 3.22
N LEU A 213 -13.58 -17.67 3.51
CA LEU A 213 -12.40 -17.23 4.26
C LEU A 213 -12.48 -17.67 5.73
N THR A 214 -11.34 -18.05 6.29
CA THR A 214 -11.20 -18.31 7.73
C THR A 214 -11.36 -17.03 8.54
N ASP A 215 -11.62 -17.14 9.85
CA ASP A 215 -11.75 -15.96 10.71
C ASP A 215 -10.47 -15.11 10.77
N GLU A 216 -9.30 -15.74 10.65
CA GLU A 216 -7.99 -15.09 10.54
C GLU A 216 -7.79 -14.37 9.20
N GLN A 217 -8.32 -14.94 8.11
CA GLN A 217 -8.30 -14.32 6.79
C GLN A 217 -9.28 -13.14 6.70
N ARG A 218 -10.48 -13.27 7.28
CA ARG A 218 -11.46 -12.17 7.32
C ARG A 218 -10.92 -10.95 8.06
N GLN A 219 -10.09 -11.20 9.06
CA GLN A 219 -9.35 -10.19 9.80
C GLN A 219 -8.31 -9.40 8.98
N GLN A 220 -8.01 -9.80 7.75
CA GLN A 220 -7.18 -9.08 6.78
C GLN A 220 -8.01 -8.18 5.84
N VAL A 221 -9.35 -8.24 5.92
CA VAL A 221 -10.25 -7.47 5.08
C VAL A 221 -11.14 -6.60 5.96
N GLU A 222 -11.24 -5.32 5.62
CA GLU A 222 -12.17 -4.39 6.28
C GLU A 222 -13.09 -3.79 5.21
N PHE A 223 -14.37 -3.64 5.53
CA PHE A 223 -15.37 -3.13 4.61
C PHE A 223 -16.12 -1.97 5.26
N VAL A 224 -16.10 -0.82 4.62
CA VAL A 224 -16.84 0.37 5.03
C VAL A 224 -17.64 0.93 3.87
N GLN A 225 -18.72 1.64 4.17
CA GLN A 225 -19.48 2.40 3.20
C GLN A 225 -19.46 3.88 3.61
N PHE A 226 -19.11 4.76 2.68
CA PHE A 226 -19.11 6.20 2.97
C PHE A 226 -20.52 6.80 2.89
N HIS A 227 -20.76 7.76 3.79
CA HIS A 227 -21.98 8.58 3.84
C HIS A 227 -21.56 10.05 3.89
N PRO A 228 -22.40 11.01 3.44
CA PRO A 228 -22.12 12.45 3.52
C PRO A 228 -21.71 13.01 4.89
N SER A 229 -21.96 12.27 5.98
CA SER A 229 -21.63 12.69 7.35
C SER A 229 -20.34 12.06 7.87
N TYR A 230 -19.73 11.17 7.11
CA TYR A 230 -18.52 10.45 7.50
C TYR A 230 -17.34 11.42 7.55
N ASP A 231 -16.54 11.39 8.62
CA ASP A 231 -15.46 12.35 8.81
C ASP A 231 -14.13 11.72 9.27
N TYR A 232 -13.13 12.58 9.47
CA TYR A 232 -11.81 12.20 9.95
C TYR A 232 -11.85 11.48 11.31
N SER A 233 -12.78 11.87 12.19
CA SER A 233 -12.90 11.30 13.53
C SER A 233 -13.41 9.86 13.53
N ASP A 234 -14.16 9.49 12.50
CA ASP A 234 -14.65 8.13 12.27
C ASP A 234 -13.58 7.26 11.59
N PHE A 235 -12.84 7.84 10.64
CA PHE A 235 -11.93 7.10 9.77
C PHE A 235 -10.51 6.97 10.35
N VAL A 236 -9.96 8.06 10.86
CA VAL A 236 -8.55 8.15 11.27
C VAL A 236 -8.41 8.14 12.79
N GLU A 237 -8.89 9.18 13.48
CA GLU A 237 -8.88 9.25 14.95
C GLU A 237 -9.66 10.47 15.44
N GLY A 238 -10.25 10.37 16.62
CA GLY A 238 -11.01 11.48 17.20
C GLY A 238 -11.29 11.34 18.69
N LEU A 239 -11.66 12.45 19.32
CA LEU A 239 -12.05 12.49 20.72
C LEU A 239 -13.48 11.97 20.89
N ARG A 240 -13.64 10.95 21.72
CA ARG A 240 -14.95 10.38 22.08
C ARG A 240 -15.20 10.53 23.58
N PRO A 241 -16.46 10.78 23.99
CA PRO A 241 -16.79 10.91 25.39
C PRO A 241 -16.61 9.55 26.11
N ARG A 242 -15.96 9.55 27.26
CA ARG A 242 -15.78 8.39 28.14
C ARG A 242 -16.22 8.77 29.56
N MET A 243 -16.94 7.86 30.23
CA MET A 243 -17.15 8.01 31.67
C MET A 243 -15.87 7.64 32.42
N ASN A 244 -15.41 8.56 33.26
CA ASN A 244 -14.32 8.31 34.20
C ASN A 244 -14.84 7.50 35.40
N ASP A 245 -13.93 6.87 36.14
CA ASP A 245 -14.26 6.03 37.31
C ASP A 245 -14.96 6.81 38.44
N ASP A 246 -14.79 8.15 38.47
CA ASP A 246 -15.44 9.06 39.41
C ASP A 246 -16.86 9.50 38.98
N GLY A 247 -17.36 8.97 37.85
CA GLY A 247 -18.66 9.32 37.28
C GLY A 247 -18.68 10.63 36.48
N SER A 248 -17.53 11.31 36.33
CA SER A 248 -17.41 12.50 35.46
C SER A 248 -17.29 12.11 33.98
N MET A 249 -17.69 13.02 33.09
CA MET A 249 -17.56 12.85 31.64
C MET A 249 -16.21 13.41 31.17
N GLY A 250 -15.34 12.55 30.65
CA GLY A 250 -14.09 12.91 30.00
C GLY A 250 -14.14 12.70 28.49
N PHE A 251 -13.04 13.05 27.80
CA PHE A 251 -12.82 12.71 26.40
C PHE A 251 -11.57 11.83 26.31
N GLU A 252 -11.66 10.75 25.54
CA GLU A 252 -10.52 9.91 25.20
C GLU A 252 -10.29 9.94 23.69
N LEU A 253 -9.03 9.93 23.28
CA LEU A 253 -8.68 9.75 21.88
C LEU A 253 -8.93 8.29 21.49
N GLN A 254 -9.71 8.08 20.45
CA GLN A 254 -9.95 6.76 19.89
C GLN A 254 -9.51 6.71 18.43
N ASP A 255 -8.87 5.60 18.06
CA ASP A 255 -8.48 5.35 16.68
C ASP A 255 -9.71 5.01 15.83
N GLY A 256 -9.79 5.64 14.67
CA GLY A 256 -10.79 5.38 13.64
C GLY A 256 -10.54 4.05 12.93
N ILE A 257 -11.51 3.63 12.13
CA ILE A 257 -11.52 2.30 11.52
C ILE A 257 -10.30 2.04 10.61
N PHE A 258 -9.89 3.04 9.82
CA PHE A 258 -8.77 2.91 8.89
C PHE A 258 -7.44 2.91 9.62
N LYS A 259 -7.26 3.78 10.61
CA LYS A 259 -6.02 3.81 11.41
C LYS A 259 -5.80 2.46 12.10
N ARG A 260 -6.80 1.93 12.80
CA ARG A 260 -6.70 0.60 13.45
C ARG A 260 -6.35 -0.52 12.46
N PHE A 261 -6.97 -0.49 11.28
CA PHE A 261 -6.69 -1.46 10.23
C PHE A 261 -5.24 -1.36 9.73
N VAL A 262 -4.78 -0.15 9.45
CA VAL A 262 -3.41 0.11 9.00
C VAL A 262 -2.39 -0.24 10.08
N ASP A 263 -2.65 0.06 11.35
CA ASP A 263 -1.78 -0.32 12.47
C ASP A 263 -1.62 -1.84 12.57
N LYS A 264 -2.71 -2.59 12.36
CA LYS A 264 -2.67 -4.05 12.30
C LYS A 264 -1.82 -4.55 11.13
N ALA A 265 -2.02 -3.99 9.93
CA ALA A 265 -1.25 -4.35 8.75
C ALA A 265 0.24 -3.99 8.91
N ARG A 266 0.53 -2.82 9.49
CA ARG A 266 1.87 -2.32 9.80
C ARG A 266 2.58 -3.25 10.77
N LYS A 267 1.90 -3.69 11.83
CA LYS A 267 2.47 -4.65 12.78
C LYS A 267 2.89 -5.95 12.09
N ASN A 268 2.02 -6.55 11.27
CA ASN A 268 2.40 -7.75 10.51
C ASN A 268 3.54 -7.47 9.52
N PHE A 269 3.54 -6.32 8.85
CA PHE A 269 4.61 -5.92 7.93
C PHE A 269 5.96 -5.83 8.63
N GLU A 270 6.01 -5.15 9.78
CA GLU A 270 7.22 -5.00 10.58
C GLU A 270 7.68 -6.33 11.20
N ASP A 271 6.74 -7.13 11.70
CA ASP A 271 7.03 -8.45 12.28
C ASP A 271 7.57 -9.44 11.25
N SER A 272 7.04 -9.44 10.02
CA SER A 272 7.50 -10.31 8.92
C SER A 272 8.93 -10.02 8.46
N GLN A 273 9.44 -8.82 8.77
CA GLN A 273 10.81 -8.40 8.44
C GLN A 273 11.80 -8.67 9.57
N LYS A 274 11.34 -9.14 10.74
CA LYS A 274 12.24 -9.46 11.85
C LYS A 274 13.03 -10.72 11.55
N THR A 275 14.34 -10.65 11.80
CA THR A 275 15.18 -11.85 11.72
C THR A 275 14.83 -12.82 12.86
N LYS A 276 15.10 -14.11 12.67
CA LYS A 276 14.86 -15.12 13.71
C LYS A 276 15.57 -14.78 15.01
N GLU A 277 16.80 -14.28 14.94
CA GLU A 277 17.59 -13.86 16.10
C GLU A 277 16.94 -12.69 16.85
N ARG A 278 16.27 -11.78 16.13
CA ARG A 278 15.51 -10.69 16.74
C ARG A 278 14.25 -11.21 17.42
N ILE A 279 13.51 -12.13 16.78
CA ILE A 279 12.29 -12.71 17.35
C ILE A 279 12.62 -13.50 18.64
N VAL A 280 13.65 -14.33 18.61
CA VAL A 280 14.14 -15.07 19.80
C VAL A 280 14.49 -14.11 20.94
N ARG A 281 15.18 -13.00 20.64
CA ARG A 281 15.52 -11.98 21.64
C ARG A 281 14.29 -11.28 22.22
N GLU A 282 13.30 -10.94 21.38
CA GLU A 282 12.05 -10.31 21.83
C GLU A 282 11.23 -11.28 22.70
N GLN A 283 11.18 -12.57 22.37
CA GLN A 283 10.54 -13.59 23.20
C GLN A 283 11.25 -13.76 24.55
N SER A 284 12.58 -13.87 24.55
CA SER A 284 13.39 -13.92 25.78
C SER A 284 13.17 -12.67 26.64
N THR A 285 13.08 -11.50 26.02
CA THR A 285 12.78 -10.23 26.67
C THR A 285 11.39 -10.23 27.32
N ASN A 286 10.37 -10.65 26.59
CA ASN A 286 9.00 -10.72 27.11
C ASN A 286 8.87 -11.75 28.25
N GLY A 287 9.54 -12.89 28.14
CA GLY A 287 9.62 -13.89 29.22
C GLY A 287 10.26 -13.32 30.48
N ALA A 288 11.38 -12.60 30.34
CA ALA A 288 12.05 -11.95 31.47
C ALA A 288 11.16 -10.88 32.15
N ILE A 289 10.39 -10.12 31.37
CA ILE A 289 9.44 -9.14 31.91
C ILE A 289 8.29 -9.84 32.64
N ALA A 290 7.69 -10.89 32.06
CA ALA A 290 6.61 -11.63 32.70
C ALA A 290 7.07 -12.23 34.04
N GLN A 291 8.24 -12.90 34.05
CA GLN A 291 8.85 -13.42 35.27
C GLN A 291 9.18 -12.30 36.27
N PHE A 292 9.55 -11.12 35.80
CA PHE A 292 9.75 -9.98 36.67
C PHE A 292 8.48 -9.55 37.37
N ILE A 293 7.39 -9.41 36.62
CA ILE A 293 6.07 -9.00 37.11
C ILE A 293 5.52 -10.02 38.11
N ASP A 294 5.60 -11.32 37.80
CA ASP A 294 5.07 -12.40 38.65
C ASP A 294 5.77 -12.50 40.02
N GLU A 295 7.03 -12.07 40.12
CA GLU A 295 7.80 -12.12 41.37
C GLU A 295 7.66 -10.86 42.24
N ILE A 296 7.01 -9.80 41.74
CA ILE A 296 6.87 -8.53 42.47
C ILE A 296 5.68 -8.57 43.41
N GLU A 297 5.94 -8.18 44.66
CA GLU A 297 4.93 -7.81 45.64
C GLU A 297 4.83 -6.28 45.74
N TYR A 298 3.68 -5.75 45.32
CA TYR A 298 3.43 -4.31 45.23
C TYR A 298 3.65 -3.61 46.57
N GLY A 299 4.40 -2.50 46.52
CA GLY A 299 4.75 -1.69 47.67
C GLY A 299 5.75 -2.31 48.65
N LYS A 300 6.23 -3.54 48.41
CA LYS A 300 7.18 -4.22 49.32
C LYS A 300 8.57 -4.39 48.73
N ASN A 301 8.70 -4.77 47.46
CA ASN A 301 10.01 -4.88 46.83
C ASN A 301 10.67 -3.50 46.67
N GLU A 302 11.81 -3.30 47.35
CA GLU A 302 12.60 -2.07 47.28
C GLU A 302 13.58 -2.14 46.12
N PHE A 303 13.56 -1.12 45.26
CA PHE A 303 14.49 -0.92 44.15
C PHE A 303 15.29 0.36 44.38
N SER A 304 16.45 0.47 43.75
CA SER A 304 17.32 1.65 43.86
C SER A 304 17.88 2.08 42.51
N THR A 305 17.85 3.38 42.25
CA THR A 305 18.58 3.98 41.12
C THR A 305 20.10 3.89 41.33
N ILE A 306 20.89 4.09 40.27
CA ILE A 306 22.37 4.11 40.37
C ILE A 306 22.87 5.14 41.39
N THR A 307 22.15 6.25 41.54
CA THR A 307 22.48 7.31 42.51
C THR A 307 21.99 7.02 43.93
N GLY A 308 21.35 5.86 44.17
CA GLY A 308 20.91 5.42 45.50
C GLY A 308 19.50 5.85 45.92
N ASN A 309 18.73 6.52 45.05
CA ASN A 309 17.34 6.85 45.36
C ASN A 309 16.48 5.58 45.35
N LYS A 310 15.82 5.31 46.49
CA LYS A 310 14.94 4.17 46.71
C LYS A 310 13.54 4.39 46.14
N PHE A 311 12.94 3.35 45.61
CA PHE A 311 11.57 3.36 45.09
C PHE A 311 10.93 1.97 45.14
N PHE A 312 9.60 1.94 45.02
CA PHE A 312 8.78 0.74 45.05
C PHE A 312 7.85 0.73 43.84
N ILE A 313 7.50 -0.45 43.33
CA ILE A 313 6.45 -0.58 42.32
C ILE A 313 5.12 -0.67 43.07
N SER A 314 4.24 0.30 42.85
CA SER A 314 2.92 0.38 43.48
C SER A 314 1.85 -0.37 42.70
N ASP A 315 1.97 -0.43 41.38
CA ASP A 315 1.04 -1.12 40.49
C ASP A 315 1.66 -1.33 39.11
N ILE A 316 1.09 -2.24 38.31
CA ILE A 316 1.48 -2.52 36.92
C ILE A 316 0.22 -2.77 36.09
N ASP A 317 0.09 -2.06 34.98
CA ASP A 317 -0.90 -2.38 33.93
C ASP A 317 -0.21 -2.94 32.68
N ASP A 318 -0.99 -3.27 31.63
CA ASP A 318 -0.48 -3.85 30.38
C ASP A 318 0.61 -3.00 29.70
N ASN A 319 0.66 -1.70 29.99
CA ASN A 319 1.48 -0.71 29.31
C ASN A 319 2.48 0.03 30.22
N ARG A 320 2.31 0.04 31.55
CA ARG A 320 3.02 0.95 32.46
C ARG A 320 3.33 0.33 33.84
N PHE A 321 4.52 0.65 34.36
CA PHE A 321 4.88 0.49 35.77
C PHE A 321 4.55 1.78 36.53
N TYR A 322 3.81 1.67 37.64
CA TYR A 322 3.56 2.76 38.56
C TYR A 322 4.53 2.66 39.74
N LEU A 323 5.31 3.72 39.96
CA LEU A 323 6.35 3.76 40.97
C LEU A 323 5.99 4.73 42.09
N TYR A 324 6.30 4.34 43.32
CA TYR A 324 6.27 5.17 44.52
C TYR A 324 7.69 5.50 44.99
N ILE A 325 7.99 6.79 45.17
CA ILE A 325 9.33 7.29 45.52
C ILE A 325 9.24 8.03 46.87
N PRO A 326 9.51 7.37 48.01
CA PRO A 326 9.33 7.98 49.33
C PRO A 326 10.31 9.12 49.63
N GLY A 327 11.50 9.13 49.01
CA GLY A 327 12.56 10.11 49.27
C GLY A 327 12.48 11.41 48.45
N ASN A 328 11.42 11.64 47.68
CA ASN A 328 11.30 12.81 46.80
C ASN A 328 10.00 13.60 47.06
N GLU A 329 10.10 14.70 47.80
CA GLU A 329 8.96 15.57 48.16
C GLU A 329 8.28 16.23 46.96
N SER A 330 8.99 16.39 45.83
CA SER A 330 8.47 17.06 44.62
C SER A 330 7.71 16.14 43.66
N THR A 331 7.99 14.84 43.68
CA THR A 331 7.36 13.86 42.76
C THR A 331 7.41 12.48 43.43
N SER A 332 6.38 12.18 44.21
CA SER A 332 6.25 10.92 44.98
C SER A 332 5.73 9.75 44.14
N LYS A 333 5.24 10.02 42.93
CA LYS A 333 4.74 9.02 41.97
C LYS A 333 5.34 9.25 40.58
N LEU A 334 5.77 8.19 39.93
CA LEU A 334 6.35 8.22 38.59
C LEU A 334 5.80 7.04 37.79
N THR A 335 5.68 7.19 36.47
CA THR A 335 5.18 6.13 35.60
C THR A 335 6.18 5.82 34.51
N ILE A 336 6.55 4.54 34.36
CA ILE A 336 7.50 4.07 33.34
C ILE A 336 6.76 3.22 32.31
N PRO A 337 6.78 3.58 31.01
CA PRO A 337 6.22 2.72 29.97
C PRO A 337 6.95 1.36 29.90
N LEU A 338 6.20 0.26 29.90
CA LEU A 338 6.74 -1.10 29.71
C LEU A 338 7.48 -1.21 28.37
N ASP A 339 6.98 -0.52 27.34
CA ASP A 339 7.57 -0.55 26.00
C ASP A 339 9.01 0.01 25.96
N GLU A 340 9.32 1.04 26.75
CA GLU A 340 10.70 1.55 26.85
C GLU A 340 11.65 0.47 27.39
N ILE A 341 11.20 -0.30 28.39
CA ILE A 341 11.99 -1.40 28.95
C ILE A 341 12.15 -2.54 27.93
N ARG A 342 11.06 -2.90 27.21
CA ARG A 342 11.10 -3.90 26.14
C ARG A 342 12.13 -3.53 25.07
N GLN A 343 12.10 -2.29 24.59
CA GLN A 343 13.04 -1.80 23.57
C GLN A 343 14.49 -1.88 24.04
N LEU A 344 14.78 -1.48 25.29
CA LEU A 344 16.14 -1.55 25.85
C LEU A 344 16.63 -3.00 26.01
N LEU A 345 15.75 -3.92 26.44
CA LEU A 345 16.10 -5.35 26.62
C LEU A 345 16.26 -6.10 25.29
N ALA A 346 15.55 -5.67 24.24
CA ALA A 346 15.64 -6.22 22.90
C ALA A 346 16.82 -5.64 22.09
N ALA A 347 17.40 -4.51 22.52
CA ALA A 347 18.52 -3.87 21.86
C ALA A 347 19.79 -4.73 21.90
N ASP A 348 20.62 -4.60 20.85
CA ASP A 348 21.94 -5.23 20.74
C ASP A 348 23.05 -4.46 21.47
N VAL A 349 22.67 -3.51 22.32
CA VAL A 349 23.56 -2.59 23.01
C VAL A 349 23.34 -2.70 24.51
N GLU A 350 24.43 -2.83 25.25
CA GLU A 350 24.41 -2.85 26.69
C GLU A 350 24.22 -1.44 27.25
N ILE A 351 23.19 -1.26 28.08
CA ILE A 351 22.82 0.04 28.66
C ILE A 351 23.34 0.09 30.11
N GLU A 352 24.41 0.83 30.35
CA GLU A 352 25.04 0.89 31.67
C GLU A 352 24.69 2.14 32.46
N LYS A 353 24.52 3.27 31.77
CA LYS A 353 24.37 4.62 32.33
C LYS A 353 23.07 5.26 31.87
N VAL A 354 22.60 6.23 32.65
CA VAL A 354 21.38 7.01 32.34
C VAL A 354 21.53 7.79 31.03
N ARG A 355 22.77 8.18 30.70
CA ARG A 355 23.10 8.82 29.43
C ARG A 355 22.85 7.89 28.24
N ASP A 356 23.09 6.60 28.39
CA ASP A 356 22.92 5.61 27.31
C ASP A 356 21.44 5.43 27.00
N VAL A 357 20.58 5.40 28.02
CA VAL A 357 19.12 5.43 27.85
C VAL A 357 18.66 6.70 27.12
N LYS A 358 19.24 7.84 27.50
CA LYS A 358 18.91 9.14 26.89
C LYS A 358 19.31 9.19 25.41
N GLU A 359 20.52 8.71 25.09
CA GLU A 359 21.03 8.65 23.73
C GLU A 359 20.22 7.64 22.89
N PHE A 360 19.85 6.49 23.47
CA PHE A 360 19.03 5.47 22.81
C PHE A 360 17.67 6.03 22.35
N PHE A 361 16.97 6.78 23.21
CA PHE A 361 15.66 7.36 22.86
C PHE A 361 15.74 8.73 22.18
N GLY A 362 16.93 9.32 22.00
CA GLY A 362 17.08 10.64 21.36
C GLY A 362 16.42 11.82 22.09
N LYS A 363 15.99 11.66 23.35
CA LYS A 363 15.22 12.69 24.09
C LYS A 363 16.13 13.66 24.84
N THR A 364 15.84 14.97 24.81
CA THR A 364 16.69 15.98 25.47
C THR A 364 16.34 16.28 26.94
N HIS A 365 15.09 16.05 27.39
CA HIS A 365 14.55 16.76 28.57
C HIS A 365 14.07 15.96 29.81
N ASN A 366 14.07 14.62 29.88
CA ASN A 366 13.59 13.90 31.09
C ASN A 366 14.70 13.17 31.86
N ARG A 367 15.46 13.89 32.70
CA ARG A 367 16.60 13.33 33.46
C ARG A 367 16.19 12.33 34.55
N GLN A 368 15.04 12.53 35.19
CA GLN A 368 14.63 11.71 36.33
C GLN A 368 14.07 10.35 35.88
N HIS A 369 13.11 10.36 34.95
CA HIS A 369 12.49 9.18 34.34
C HIS A 369 13.50 8.07 33.97
N PHE A 370 14.52 8.41 33.18
CA PHE A 370 15.51 7.46 32.69
C PHE A 370 16.37 6.80 33.77
N SER A 371 16.50 7.42 34.95
CA SER A 371 17.25 6.83 36.06
C SER A 371 16.49 5.63 36.66
N TYR A 372 15.16 5.69 36.68
CA TYR A 372 14.29 4.60 37.13
C TYR A 372 14.10 3.56 36.02
N THR A 373 13.95 3.99 34.76
CA THR A 373 13.95 3.08 33.60
C THR A 373 15.19 2.19 33.58
N LEU A 374 16.38 2.78 33.81
CA LEU A 374 17.64 2.03 33.85
C LEU A 374 17.69 1.03 35.02
N ALA A 375 17.18 1.42 36.20
CA ALA A 375 17.15 0.53 37.36
C ALA A 375 16.29 -0.70 37.08
N LEU A 376 15.07 -0.50 36.58
CA LEU A 376 14.17 -1.59 36.20
C LEU A 376 14.75 -2.44 35.06
N TYR A 377 15.31 -1.83 34.02
CA TYR A 377 16.01 -2.54 32.94
C TYR A 377 17.08 -3.49 33.49
N LYS A 378 17.92 -3.03 34.43
CA LYS A 378 18.98 -3.87 35.01
C LYS A 378 18.43 -5.03 35.81
N GLU A 379 17.38 -4.82 36.60
CA GLU A 379 16.76 -5.90 37.37
C GLU A 379 16.07 -6.93 36.48
N ILE A 380 15.37 -6.50 35.43
CA ILE A 380 14.70 -7.40 34.49
C ILE A 380 15.73 -8.14 33.62
N ARG A 381 16.81 -7.48 33.20
CA ARG A 381 17.86 -8.11 32.39
C ARG A 381 18.56 -9.26 33.11
N LYS A 382 18.67 -9.23 34.44
CA LYS A 382 19.23 -10.35 35.22
C LYS A 382 18.41 -11.65 35.08
N LYS A 383 17.13 -11.52 34.71
CA LYS A 383 16.20 -12.64 34.52
C LYS A 383 16.14 -13.13 33.07
N LYS A 384 16.93 -12.52 32.18
CA LYS A 384 16.95 -12.90 30.77
C LYS A 384 17.72 -14.21 30.60
N GLU A 385 17.00 -15.29 30.29
CA GLU A 385 17.61 -16.56 29.89
C GLU A 385 17.94 -16.55 28.39
N ASP A 386 19.06 -17.18 28.03
CA ASP A 386 19.42 -17.45 26.64
C ASP A 386 18.53 -18.58 26.09
N ILE A 387 17.47 -18.20 25.36
CA ILE A 387 16.60 -19.16 24.69
C ILE A 387 17.38 -19.79 23.53
N THR A 388 17.50 -21.12 23.54
CA THR A 388 18.13 -21.91 22.47
C THR A 388 17.09 -22.33 21.42
N ASP A 389 17.11 -21.59 20.31
CA ASP A 389 16.65 -21.77 18.90
C ASP A 389 15.71 -22.92 18.46
N SER A 390 14.85 -23.52 19.29
CA SER A 390 14.20 -24.78 18.88
C SER A 390 12.87 -24.70 18.12
N ASP A 391 12.11 -23.58 18.09
CA ASP A 391 10.79 -23.57 17.40
C ASP A 391 10.28 -22.19 16.89
N VAL A 392 11.14 -21.16 16.79
CA VAL A 392 10.67 -19.81 16.43
C VAL A 392 10.42 -19.69 14.92
N LYS A 393 9.14 -19.60 14.54
CA LYS A 393 8.71 -19.32 13.16
C LYS A 393 8.75 -17.81 12.90
N ALA A 394 9.30 -17.43 11.75
CA ALA A 394 9.17 -16.07 11.24
C ALA A 394 7.70 -15.79 10.89
N GLU A 395 7.24 -14.57 11.17
CA GLU A 395 5.90 -14.15 10.79
C GLU A 395 5.82 -14.06 9.25
N GLU A 396 4.78 -14.63 8.65
CA GLU A 396 4.56 -14.50 7.21
C GLU A 396 4.04 -13.10 6.87
N LEU A 397 4.54 -12.54 5.76
CA LEU A 397 4.02 -11.28 5.23
C LEU A 397 2.60 -11.50 4.70
N LYS A 398 1.61 -10.90 5.37
CA LYS A 398 0.20 -10.99 5.01
C LYS A 398 -0.24 -9.72 4.30
N LYS A 399 -1.19 -9.87 3.38
CA LYS A 399 -1.82 -8.75 2.65
C LYS A 399 -3.05 -8.29 3.41
N TYR A 400 -3.36 -7.00 3.33
CA TYR A 400 -4.50 -6.41 4.02
C TYR A 400 -5.29 -5.57 3.02
N ILE A 401 -6.60 -5.82 2.88
CA ILE A 401 -7.45 -5.16 1.88
C ILE A 401 -8.55 -4.34 2.57
N PHE A 402 -8.56 -3.04 2.29
CA PHE A 402 -9.56 -2.11 2.78
C PHE A 402 -10.53 -1.75 1.66
N ILE A 403 -11.80 -2.10 1.81
CA ILE A 403 -12.84 -1.85 0.82
C ILE A 403 -13.68 -0.65 1.26
N ILE A 404 -13.78 0.35 0.38
CA ILE A 404 -14.58 1.56 0.56
C ILE A 404 -15.71 1.56 -0.47
N ASP A 405 -16.90 1.17 -0.03
CA ASP A 405 -18.10 1.20 -0.85
C ASP A 405 -18.66 2.62 -0.91
N GLU A 406 -19.18 3.01 -2.08
CA GLU A 406 -19.71 4.35 -2.34
C GLU A 406 -18.71 5.46 -1.98
N ILE A 407 -17.45 5.30 -2.38
CA ILE A 407 -16.33 6.18 -2.00
C ILE A 407 -16.57 7.65 -2.34
N ASN A 408 -17.37 7.94 -3.37
CA ASN A 408 -17.74 9.30 -3.79
C ASN A 408 -18.81 9.96 -2.90
N ARG A 409 -19.47 9.23 -1.98
CA ARG A 409 -20.47 9.81 -1.08
C ARG A 409 -19.88 10.54 0.13
N GLY A 410 -18.57 10.44 0.35
CA GLY A 410 -17.85 11.17 1.39
C GLY A 410 -16.86 12.18 0.80
N GLU A 411 -16.57 13.25 1.54
CA GLU A 411 -15.53 14.20 1.17
C GLU A 411 -14.15 13.62 1.49
N ILE A 412 -13.60 12.83 0.55
CA ILE A 412 -12.41 11.98 0.78
C ILE A 412 -11.21 12.79 1.30
N SER A 413 -11.00 13.99 0.76
CA SER A 413 -9.91 14.88 1.18
C SER A 413 -10.02 15.24 2.67
N LYS A 414 -11.24 15.48 3.15
CA LYS A 414 -11.52 15.78 4.55
C LYS A 414 -11.43 14.53 5.43
N ILE A 415 -11.92 13.40 4.94
CA ILE A 415 -11.91 12.12 5.66
C ILE A 415 -10.48 11.62 5.89
N LEU A 416 -9.62 11.68 4.86
CA LEU A 416 -8.23 11.22 4.95
C LEU A 416 -7.31 12.22 5.64
N GLY A 417 -7.60 13.52 5.56
CA GLY A 417 -6.74 14.56 6.12
C GLY A 417 -5.29 14.42 5.63
N GLU A 418 -4.37 14.26 6.56
CA GLU A 418 -2.93 14.17 6.30
C GLU A 418 -2.52 12.82 5.67
N LEU A 419 -3.32 11.76 5.89
CA LEU A 419 -3.06 10.42 5.37
C LEU A 419 -3.16 10.37 3.84
N PHE A 420 -3.77 11.40 3.25
CA PHE A 420 -3.81 11.63 1.82
C PHE A 420 -2.42 11.66 1.14
N PHE A 421 -1.37 11.97 1.90
CA PHE A 421 0.00 11.85 1.42
C PHE A 421 0.46 10.39 1.38
N SER A 422 0.27 9.65 2.48
CA SER A 422 0.74 8.26 2.63
C SER A 422 -0.06 7.24 1.80
N ILE A 423 -1.28 7.59 1.35
CA ILE A 423 -2.11 6.71 0.51
C ILE A 423 -1.51 6.53 -0.89
N ASP A 424 -0.73 7.50 -1.34
CA ASP A 424 -0.03 7.44 -2.62
C ASP A 424 0.94 6.25 -2.62
N PRO A 425 0.85 5.32 -3.57
CA PRO A 425 1.75 4.17 -3.63
C PRO A 425 3.24 4.56 -3.63
N GLY A 426 3.59 5.73 -4.15
CA GLY A 426 4.98 6.23 -4.15
C GLY A 426 5.46 6.82 -2.82
N TYR A 427 4.56 7.00 -1.85
CA TYR A 427 4.86 7.53 -0.51
C TYR A 427 4.41 6.56 0.60
N ARG A 428 4.30 5.27 0.31
CA ARG A 428 4.05 4.28 1.36
C ARG A 428 5.34 3.94 2.11
N GLY A 429 5.17 3.32 3.27
CA GLY A 429 6.29 3.05 4.17
C GLY A 429 6.80 4.31 4.89
N LYS A 430 8.04 4.23 5.39
CA LYS A 430 8.61 5.25 6.28
C LYS A 430 8.80 6.61 5.59
N GLU A 431 8.93 6.65 4.27
CA GLU A 431 9.11 7.90 3.53
C GLU A 431 7.86 8.79 3.52
N GLY A 432 6.66 8.21 3.62
CA GLY A 432 5.41 8.97 3.73
C GLY A 432 4.84 9.08 5.12
N MET A 433 5.68 9.02 6.15
CA MET A 433 5.27 9.24 7.53
C MET A 433 4.65 10.62 7.74
N VAL A 434 3.44 10.65 8.28
CA VAL A 434 2.69 11.86 8.61
C VAL A 434 2.35 11.91 10.10
N ALA A 435 2.34 13.11 10.66
CA ALA A 435 1.75 13.34 11.98
C ALA A 435 0.25 13.52 11.80
N THR A 436 -0.55 12.78 12.55
CA THR A 436 -2.02 12.91 12.55
C THR A 436 -2.45 14.13 13.36
N GLN A 437 -3.70 14.57 13.19
CA GLN A 437 -4.22 15.77 13.88
C GLN A 437 -4.07 15.75 15.40
N TYR A 438 -4.17 14.57 16.02
CA TYR A 438 -4.05 14.41 17.47
C TYR A 438 -2.72 13.79 17.91
N SER A 439 -1.65 13.87 17.08
CA SER A 439 -0.35 13.26 17.39
C SER A 439 0.23 13.69 18.74
N ASN A 440 0.00 14.94 19.16
CA ASN A 440 0.44 15.46 20.46
C ASN A 440 -0.24 14.78 21.67
N MET A 441 -1.37 14.09 21.45
CA MET A 441 -2.11 13.35 22.47
C MET A 441 -1.77 11.85 22.46
N HIS A 442 -0.94 11.40 21.52
CA HIS A 442 -0.45 10.02 21.49
C HIS A 442 0.50 9.77 22.66
N ALA A 443 0.62 8.51 23.08
CA ALA A 443 1.56 8.12 24.13
C ALA A 443 3.02 8.46 23.74
N ASN A 444 3.32 8.40 22.44
CA ASN A 444 4.57 8.84 21.86
C ASN A 444 4.31 9.92 20.79
N PRO A 445 4.44 11.22 21.11
CA PRO A 445 4.19 12.30 20.15
C PRO A 445 5.12 12.31 18.93
N ASP A 446 6.26 11.63 19.01
CA ASP A 446 7.22 11.48 17.90
C ASP A 446 6.83 10.32 16.96
N GLU A 447 5.89 9.46 17.36
CA GLU A 447 5.38 8.40 16.49
C GLU A 447 4.54 8.99 15.36
N LYS A 448 4.85 8.58 14.13
CA LYS A 448 4.15 9.01 12.93
C LYS A 448 3.41 7.84 12.29
N PHE A 449 2.27 8.18 11.69
CA PHE A 449 1.47 7.26 10.92
C PHE A 449 2.04 7.10 9.50
N TYR A 450 2.02 5.87 8.98
CA TYR A 450 2.26 5.61 7.56
C TYR A 450 1.50 4.36 7.13
N ILE A 451 1.15 4.28 5.85
CA ILE A 451 0.53 3.11 5.24
C ILE A 451 1.65 2.16 4.76
N PRO A 452 1.71 0.91 5.23
CA PRO A 452 2.72 -0.07 4.81
C PRO A 452 2.39 -0.64 3.42
N GLU A 453 3.40 -1.26 2.79
CA GLU A 453 3.30 -1.79 1.42
C GLU A 453 2.33 -2.96 1.25
N ASN A 454 1.96 -3.62 2.34
CA ASN A 454 1.05 -4.75 2.37
C ASN A 454 -0.43 -4.37 2.53
N VAL A 455 -0.78 -3.07 2.55
CA VAL A 455 -2.16 -2.59 2.51
C VAL A 455 -2.62 -2.40 1.07
N TYR A 456 -3.87 -2.69 0.76
CA TYR A 456 -4.46 -2.50 -0.57
C TYR A 456 -5.85 -1.88 -0.41
N ILE A 457 -6.22 -0.95 -1.30
CA ILE A 457 -7.48 -0.22 -1.16
C ILE A 457 -8.33 -0.44 -2.41
N ILE A 458 -9.58 -0.85 -2.21
CA ILE A 458 -10.58 -0.99 -3.27
C ILE A 458 -11.73 -0.03 -2.99
N GLY A 459 -11.90 0.97 -3.85
CA GLY A 459 -13.08 1.83 -3.86
C GLY A 459 -14.14 1.33 -4.84
N THR A 460 -15.41 1.54 -4.54
CA THR A 460 -16.50 1.42 -5.53
C THR A 460 -17.25 2.76 -5.59
N MET A 461 -17.67 3.17 -6.78
CA MET A 461 -18.46 4.38 -6.96
C MET A 461 -19.54 4.20 -8.03
N ASN A 462 -20.68 4.84 -7.81
CA ASN A 462 -21.70 5.03 -8.84
C ASN A 462 -21.56 6.43 -9.44
N ASP A 463 -21.37 6.51 -10.76
CA ASP A 463 -21.09 7.78 -11.45
C ASP A 463 -22.34 8.69 -11.59
N ILE A 464 -23.54 8.15 -11.39
CA ILE A 464 -24.82 8.86 -11.60
C ILE A 464 -25.37 9.56 -10.35
N ASP A 465 -24.83 9.26 -9.16
CA ASP A 465 -25.37 9.80 -7.91
C ASP A 465 -25.19 11.32 -7.88
N ARG A 466 -26.30 12.08 -7.87
CA ARG A 466 -26.31 13.55 -7.99
C ARG A 466 -25.76 14.28 -6.74
N SER A 467 -25.56 13.58 -5.63
CA SER A 467 -25.16 14.12 -4.32
C SER A 467 -23.77 13.64 -3.87
N VAL A 468 -22.84 13.51 -4.81
CA VAL A 468 -21.50 12.96 -4.56
C VAL A 468 -20.43 14.02 -4.70
N ASP A 469 -19.35 13.83 -3.94
CA ASP A 469 -18.19 14.70 -4.04
C ASP A 469 -17.44 14.44 -5.35
N THR A 470 -16.89 15.50 -5.93
CA THR A 470 -16.12 15.39 -7.17
C THR A 470 -14.68 15.03 -6.85
N PHE A 471 -14.24 13.88 -7.36
CA PHE A 471 -12.85 13.45 -7.23
C PHE A 471 -11.88 14.48 -7.85
N ASP A 472 -11.02 15.04 -7.00
CA ASP A 472 -9.98 15.98 -7.42
C ASP A 472 -8.87 15.29 -8.24
N PHE A 473 -8.06 16.10 -8.92
CA PHE A 473 -6.93 15.61 -9.71
C PHE A 473 -5.85 14.92 -8.86
N ALA A 474 -5.75 15.23 -7.56
CA ALA A 474 -4.78 14.58 -6.70
C ALA A 474 -5.19 13.14 -6.37
N MET A 475 -6.47 12.87 -6.12
CA MET A 475 -7.00 11.53 -5.93
C MET A 475 -6.95 10.72 -7.21
N ARG A 476 -7.27 11.32 -8.35
CA ARG A 476 -7.18 10.62 -9.65
C ARG A 476 -5.80 10.05 -9.95
N ARG A 477 -4.73 10.63 -9.41
CA ARG A 477 -3.35 10.16 -9.60
C ARG A 477 -2.95 9.00 -8.67
N ARG A 478 -3.68 8.78 -7.56
CA ARG A 478 -3.33 7.80 -6.52
C ARG A 478 -4.14 6.52 -6.58
N PHE A 479 -5.18 6.50 -7.39
CA PHE A 479 -6.03 5.35 -7.64
C PHE A 479 -5.99 4.99 -9.13
N ARG A 480 -5.98 3.69 -9.41
CA ARG A 480 -6.30 3.19 -10.74
C ARG A 480 -7.82 3.15 -10.90
N PHE A 481 -8.36 3.84 -11.89
CA PHE A 481 -9.79 3.82 -12.18
C PHE A 481 -10.07 2.72 -13.20
N VAL A 482 -10.99 1.82 -12.85
CA VAL A 482 -11.45 0.74 -13.72
C VAL A 482 -12.95 0.84 -13.86
N GLU A 483 -13.39 0.99 -15.11
CA GLU A 483 -14.80 1.01 -15.45
C GLU A 483 -15.30 -0.41 -15.65
N ILE A 484 -16.42 -0.73 -15.02
CA ILE A 484 -17.16 -1.98 -15.22
C ILE A 484 -18.43 -1.64 -15.99
N LYS A 485 -18.51 -2.07 -17.24
CA LYS A 485 -19.68 -1.80 -18.09
C LYS A 485 -20.77 -2.82 -17.86
N ALA A 486 -22.01 -2.47 -18.21
CA ALA A 486 -23.14 -3.40 -18.10
C ALA A 486 -22.95 -4.66 -18.96
N GLU A 487 -22.42 -4.49 -20.18
CA GLU A 487 -22.11 -5.59 -21.11
C GLU A 487 -21.13 -6.61 -20.53
N ASP A 488 -20.13 -6.15 -19.76
CA ASP A 488 -19.11 -7.00 -19.13
C ASP A 488 -19.65 -7.85 -17.96
N THR A 489 -20.92 -7.66 -17.58
CA THR A 489 -21.52 -8.33 -16.41
C THR A 489 -22.51 -9.44 -16.77
N GLN A 490 -22.74 -9.69 -18.06
CA GLN A 490 -23.69 -10.70 -18.52
C GLN A 490 -23.41 -12.10 -17.96
N ASP A 491 -22.14 -12.46 -17.77
CA ASP A 491 -21.71 -13.75 -17.21
C ASP A 491 -22.29 -14.01 -15.81
N MET A 492 -22.64 -12.97 -15.04
CA MET A 492 -23.31 -13.14 -13.74
C MET A 492 -24.63 -13.93 -13.88
N LEU A 493 -25.32 -13.79 -15.02
CA LEU A 493 -26.59 -14.43 -15.32
C LEU A 493 -26.46 -15.93 -15.59
N GLU A 494 -25.25 -16.48 -15.76
CA GLU A 494 -25.02 -17.94 -15.82
C GLU A 494 -25.50 -18.66 -14.58
N SER A 495 -25.61 -17.94 -13.46
CA SER A 495 -26.10 -18.49 -12.20
C SER A 495 -27.63 -18.67 -12.15
N LEU A 496 -28.36 -18.29 -13.21
CA LEU A 496 -29.79 -18.56 -13.38
C LEU A 496 -29.99 -20.02 -13.83
N GLU A 497 -30.87 -20.76 -13.16
CA GLU A 497 -31.05 -22.21 -13.40
C GLU A 497 -31.68 -22.55 -14.77
N ASN A 498 -32.28 -21.57 -15.45
CA ASN A 498 -33.01 -21.77 -16.70
C ASN A 498 -32.39 -20.94 -17.84
N GLU A 499 -31.92 -21.62 -18.89
CA GLU A 499 -31.31 -21.02 -20.08
C GLU A 499 -32.28 -20.11 -20.86
N GLU A 500 -33.58 -20.44 -20.95
CA GLU A 500 -34.56 -19.56 -21.60
C GLU A 500 -34.73 -18.26 -20.81
N LEU A 501 -34.78 -18.35 -19.48
CA LEU A 501 -34.90 -17.19 -18.60
C LEU A 501 -33.64 -16.32 -18.66
N LYS A 502 -32.46 -16.94 -18.70
CA LYS A 502 -31.17 -16.25 -18.90
C LYS A 502 -31.13 -15.52 -20.24
N ASN A 503 -31.43 -16.20 -21.34
CA ASN A 503 -31.38 -15.61 -22.67
C ASN A 503 -32.36 -14.45 -22.82
N GLU A 504 -33.57 -14.58 -22.26
CA GLU A 504 -34.55 -13.49 -22.24
C GLU A 504 -34.08 -12.33 -21.36
N ALA A 505 -33.46 -12.59 -20.21
CA ALA A 505 -32.89 -11.55 -19.35
C ALA A 505 -31.78 -10.75 -20.06
N VAL A 506 -30.83 -11.43 -20.71
CA VAL A 506 -29.77 -10.80 -21.51
C VAL A 506 -30.37 -9.91 -22.59
N LYS A 507 -31.31 -10.46 -23.38
CA LYS A 507 -31.97 -9.73 -24.46
C LYS A 507 -32.71 -8.47 -23.96
N ARG A 508 -33.48 -8.58 -22.88
CA ARG A 508 -34.22 -7.44 -22.30
C ARG A 508 -33.28 -6.39 -21.72
N MET A 509 -32.20 -6.82 -21.06
CA MET A 509 -31.17 -5.92 -20.55
C MET A 509 -30.51 -5.13 -21.69
N ASP A 510 -30.09 -5.81 -22.75
CA ASP A 510 -29.40 -5.19 -23.88
C ASP A 510 -30.31 -4.20 -24.63
N ASN A 511 -31.56 -4.59 -24.88
CA ASN A 511 -32.55 -3.70 -25.51
C ASN A 511 -32.85 -2.47 -24.65
N LEU A 512 -33.01 -2.66 -23.34
CA LEU A 512 -33.23 -1.55 -22.41
C LEU A 512 -32.03 -0.61 -22.37
N ASN A 513 -30.81 -1.15 -22.28
CA ASN A 513 -29.58 -0.37 -22.28
C ASN A 513 -29.35 0.38 -23.59
N ALA A 514 -29.70 -0.22 -24.74
CA ALA A 514 -29.67 0.47 -26.02
C ALA A 514 -30.66 1.65 -26.02
N ALA A 515 -31.89 1.46 -25.54
CA ALA A 515 -32.87 2.53 -25.44
C ALA A 515 -32.46 3.65 -24.48
N ILE A 516 -31.77 3.33 -23.38
CA ILE A 516 -31.21 4.33 -22.44
C ILE A 516 -30.20 5.23 -23.15
N LEU A 517 -29.31 4.66 -23.97
CA LEU A 517 -28.28 5.42 -24.71
C LEU A 517 -28.84 6.27 -25.86
N GLU A 518 -30.07 6.04 -26.30
CA GLU A 518 -30.74 6.87 -27.31
C GLU A 518 -31.30 8.18 -26.74
N VAL A 519 -31.35 8.34 -25.41
CA VAL A 519 -31.84 9.55 -24.75
C VAL A 519 -30.70 10.58 -24.65
N GLU A 520 -30.90 11.78 -25.18
CA GLU A 520 -29.87 12.83 -25.33
C GLU A 520 -29.10 13.16 -24.04
N ASP A 521 -29.77 13.16 -22.89
CA ASP A 521 -29.18 13.51 -21.60
C ASP A 521 -28.69 12.30 -20.77
N LEU A 522 -28.78 11.08 -21.31
CA LEU A 522 -28.30 9.85 -20.66
C LEU A 522 -27.07 9.30 -21.37
N ASN A 523 -26.18 8.64 -20.63
CA ASN A 523 -24.93 8.05 -21.13
C ASN A 523 -24.68 6.66 -20.54
N GLU A 524 -23.51 6.06 -20.77
CA GLU A 524 -23.18 4.70 -20.35
C GLU A 524 -23.33 4.47 -18.83
N ASN A 525 -23.19 5.52 -18.02
CA ASN A 525 -23.32 5.40 -16.56
C ASN A 525 -24.76 5.15 -16.09
N TYR A 526 -25.75 5.39 -16.95
CA TYR A 526 -27.17 5.14 -16.68
C TYR A 526 -27.64 3.76 -17.11
N GLN A 527 -26.77 2.94 -17.69
CA GLN A 527 -27.12 1.57 -18.04
C GLN A 527 -27.46 0.74 -16.79
N ILE A 528 -28.16 -0.36 -17.01
CA ILE A 528 -28.53 -1.34 -15.98
C ILE A 528 -27.62 -2.55 -16.13
N GLY A 529 -26.86 -2.87 -15.09
CA GLY A 529 -26.04 -4.07 -15.06
C GLY A 529 -26.80 -5.34 -14.69
N ALA A 530 -26.17 -6.49 -14.96
CA ALA A 530 -26.76 -7.82 -14.82
C ALA A 530 -27.20 -8.17 -13.39
N SER A 531 -26.64 -7.55 -12.35
CA SER A 531 -27.00 -7.88 -10.98
C SER A 531 -28.45 -7.49 -10.62
N TYR A 532 -29.09 -6.56 -11.37
CA TYR A 532 -30.53 -6.32 -11.23
C TYR A 532 -31.36 -7.53 -11.69
N PHE A 533 -30.94 -8.17 -12.78
CA PHE A 533 -31.62 -9.33 -13.35
C PHE A 533 -31.40 -10.61 -12.53
N LEU A 534 -30.36 -10.68 -11.69
CA LEU A 534 -30.22 -11.79 -10.72
C LEU A 534 -31.37 -11.91 -9.73
N LYS A 535 -32.15 -10.83 -9.50
CA LYS A 535 -33.34 -10.87 -8.66
C LYS A 535 -34.39 -11.86 -9.18
N LEU A 536 -34.40 -12.16 -10.49
CA LEU A 536 -35.32 -13.10 -11.12
C LEU A 536 -35.31 -14.48 -10.45
N LYS A 537 -34.20 -14.90 -9.82
CA LYS A 537 -34.11 -16.15 -9.05
C LYS A 537 -35.16 -16.28 -7.95
N ASN A 538 -35.52 -15.14 -7.35
CA ASN A 538 -36.36 -15.08 -6.17
C ASN A 538 -37.75 -14.49 -6.49
N LEU A 539 -38.03 -14.17 -7.75
CA LEU A 539 -39.32 -13.62 -8.17
C LEU A 539 -40.27 -14.77 -8.56
N GLY A 540 -41.54 -14.62 -8.18
CA GLY A 540 -42.58 -15.62 -8.38
C GLY A 540 -43.14 -15.64 -9.80
N LYS A 541 -44.47 -15.61 -9.92
CA LYS A 541 -45.15 -15.56 -11.23
C LYS A 541 -44.84 -14.24 -11.95
N GLU A 542 -44.70 -14.31 -13.28
CA GLU A 542 -44.35 -13.18 -14.15
C GLU A 542 -43.11 -12.41 -13.66
N PRO A 543 -41.95 -13.08 -13.52
CA PRO A 543 -40.79 -12.51 -12.85
C PRO A 543 -40.24 -11.27 -13.57
N PHE A 544 -40.38 -11.18 -14.90
CA PHE A 544 -39.95 -10.00 -15.67
C PHE A 544 -40.87 -8.80 -15.47
N ASP A 545 -42.18 -9.01 -15.33
CA ASP A 545 -43.14 -7.93 -15.06
C ASP A 545 -42.91 -7.37 -13.66
N VAL A 546 -42.72 -8.25 -12.66
CA VAL A 546 -42.38 -7.84 -11.30
C VAL A 546 -41.03 -7.14 -11.24
N LEU A 547 -40.01 -7.64 -11.96
CA LEU A 547 -38.70 -6.97 -12.06
C LEU A 547 -38.85 -5.55 -12.62
N TRP A 548 -39.69 -5.39 -13.64
CA TRP A 548 -39.99 -4.09 -14.22
C TRP A 548 -40.70 -3.17 -13.22
N THR A 549 -41.85 -3.58 -12.69
CA THR A 549 -42.70 -2.71 -11.87
C THR A 549 -42.05 -2.29 -10.56
N ASP A 550 -41.36 -3.22 -9.90
CA ASP A 550 -40.93 -3.04 -8.51
C ASP A 550 -39.50 -2.52 -8.40
N TYR A 551 -38.66 -2.75 -9.41
CA TYR A 551 -37.23 -2.43 -9.34
C TYR A 551 -36.74 -1.51 -10.46
N LEU A 552 -37.03 -1.82 -11.73
CA LEU A 552 -36.48 -1.05 -12.85
C LEU A 552 -37.26 0.25 -13.09
N LYS A 553 -38.59 0.19 -13.10
CA LYS A 553 -39.45 1.35 -13.38
C LYS A 553 -39.19 2.52 -12.40
N PRO A 554 -39.14 2.32 -11.07
CA PRO A 554 -38.85 3.42 -10.13
C PRO A 554 -37.47 4.04 -10.35
N LEU A 555 -36.44 3.23 -10.62
CA LEU A 555 -35.09 3.70 -10.89
C LEU A 555 -35.02 4.54 -12.18
N LEU A 556 -35.61 4.03 -13.26
CA LEU A 556 -35.64 4.71 -14.55
C LEU A 556 -36.45 6.01 -14.50
N GLN A 557 -37.51 6.07 -13.67
CA GLN A 557 -38.24 7.30 -13.40
C GLN A 557 -37.33 8.37 -12.79
N ASP A 558 -36.45 8.01 -11.86
CA ASP A 558 -35.47 8.95 -11.31
C ASP A 558 -34.43 9.40 -12.33
N TYR A 559 -34.06 8.56 -13.30
CA TYR A 559 -33.13 8.93 -14.38
C TYR A 559 -33.70 10.02 -15.27
N VAL A 560 -34.94 9.85 -15.69
CA VAL A 560 -35.60 10.77 -16.63
C VAL A 560 -36.23 11.98 -15.95
N ARG A 561 -36.24 12.01 -14.61
CA ARG A 561 -36.83 13.11 -13.85
C ARG A 561 -36.17 14.44 -14.20
N GLY A 562 -36.99 15.36 -14.70
CA GLY A 562 -36.60 16.69 -15.16
C GLY A 562 -36.28 16.77 -16.66
N LEU A 563 -36.33 15.66 -17.40
CA LEU A 563 -36.15 15.64 -18.86
C LEU A 563 -37.44 16.01 -19.60
N TYR A 564 -37.30 16.48 -20.84
CA TYR A 564 -38.45 16.71 -21.72
C TYR A 564 -39.08 15.37 -22.13
N ASP A 565 -40.40 15.27 -22.06
CA ASP A 565 -41.17 14.06 -22.39
C ASP A 565 -40.84 12.81 -21.53
N GLU A 566 -40.78 12.97 -20.20
CA GLU A 566 -40.55 11.86 -19.25
C GLU A 566 -41.46 10.65 -19.53
N SER A 567 -42.75 10.91 -19.80
CA SER A 567 -43.74 9.87 -20.08
C SER A 567 -43.46 9.12 -21.39
N GLY A 568 -43.08 9.83 -22.45
CA GLY A 568 -42.70 9.21 -23.72
C GLY A 568 -41.42 8.38 -23.59
N ILE A 569 -40.43 8.87 -22.86
CA ILE A 569 -39.18 8.12 -22.60
C ILE A 569 -39.48 6.85 -21.80
N MET A 570 -40.27 6.92 -20.73
CA MET A 570 -40.66 5.73 -19.96
C MET A 570 -41.43 4.70 -20.78
N LYS A 571 -42.29 5.14 -21.72
CA LYS A 571 -42.97 4.23 -22.67
C LYS A 571 -41.98 3.55 -23.62
N LYS A 572 -40.95 4.26 -24.09
CA LYS A 572 -39.88 3.68 -24.90
C LYS A 572 -39.10 2.63 -24.11
N PHE A 573 -38.73 2.91 -22.86
CA PHE A 573 -38.05 1.94 -22.00
C PHE A 573 -38.90 0.69 -21.73
N ALA A 574 -40.19 0.86 -21.41
CA ALA A 574 -41.11 -0.27 -21.21
C ALA A 574 -41.19 -1.15 -22.47
N LYS A 575 -41.35 -0.52 -23.63
CA LYS A 575 -41.39 -1.21 -24.93
C LYS A 575 -40.08 -1.94 -25.23
N ALA A 576 -38.92 -1.31 -25.00
CA ALA A 576 -37.62 -1.90 -25.24
C ALA A 576 -37.34 -3.10 -24.33
N TYR A 577 -37.74 -3.01 -23.06
CA TYR A 577 -37.68 -4.11 -22.10
C TYR A 577 -38.68 -5.23 -22.41
N GLY A 578 -39.71 -4.98 -23.23
CA GLY A 578 -40.78 -5.95 -23.50
C GLY A 578 -41.80 -6.07 -22.36
N TYR A 579 -42.09 -4.96 -21.68
CA TYR A 579 -43.19 -4.85 -20.72
C TYR A 579 -44.46 -4.37 -21.44
N GLU A 580 -45.57 -5.10 -21.29
CA GLU A 580 -46.88 -4.70 -21.78
C GLU A 580 -47.71 -4.16 -20.61
N GLU A 581 -48.13 -2.89 -20.68
CA GLU A 581 -49.07 -2.35 -19.70
C GLU A 581 -50.41 -3.10 -19.83
N GLN A 582 -50.79 -3.85 -18.80
CA GLN A 582 -52.16 -4.33 -18.68
C GLN A 582 -53.07 -3.11 -18.61
N ASN A 583 -53.90 -2.91 -19.64
CA ASN A 583 -54.98 -1.92 -19.65
C ASN A 583 -55.93 -2.19 -18.46
N LYS A 584 -55.60 -1.68 -17.28
CA LYS A 584 -56.56 -1.55 -16.18
C LYS A 584 -57.44 -0.36 -16.53
N GLY A 585 -58.54 -0.70 -17.22
CA GLY A 585 -59.74 0.08 -17.47
C GLY A 585 -59.63 1.59 -17.30
N GLU A 586 -59.61 2.29 -18.43
CA GLU A 586 -60.37 3.53 -18.53
C GLU A 586 -61.80 3.22 -18.04
N VAL A 587 -62.11 3.65 -16.81
CA VAL A 587 -63.50 3.76 -16.38
C VAL A 587 -64.05 4.93 -17.19
N ASP A 588 -65.02 4.61 -18.05
CA ASP A 588 -65.90 5.56 -18.73
C ASP A 588 -66.30 6.71 -17.79
N GLU A 589 -65.66 7.87 -17.91
CA GLU A 589 -66.30 9.15 -17.64
C GLU A 589 -67.09 9.56 -18.89
N SER A 590 -68.08 8.74 -19.26
CA SER A 590 -69.08 9.13 -20.25
C SER A 590 -70.46 8.57 -19.90
N THR A 591 -71.00 8.94 -18.74
CA THR A 591 -72.45 9.04 -18.53
C THR A 591 -72.78 9.77 -17.22
N GLN A 592 -73.10 11.05 -17.32
CA GLN A 592 -74.16 11.70 -16.54
C GLN A 592 -74.65 12.91 -17.32
N ASP A 593 -75.82 12.73 -17.93
CA ASP A 593 -76.74 13.79 -18.35
C ASP A 593 -77.21 14.65 -17.16
#